data_AF-A0A258JPY8-F1
#
_entry.id   AF-A0A258JPY8-F1
#
_cell.length_a   1.000
_cell.length_b   1.000
_cell.length_c   1.000
_cell.angle_alpha   90.00
_cell.angle_beta   90.00
_cell.angle_gamma   90.00
#
_symmetry.space_group_name_H-M   'P 1'
#
loop_
_entity.id
_entity.type
_entity.pdbx_description
1 polymer ?
#
loop_
_entity_poly.entity_id
_entity_poly.type
_entity_poly.pdbx_seq_one_letter_code
_entity_poly.pdbx_strand_id
1 'polypeptide(L)' 'YISGGKKNKLNKIDIVGFFSQKGKLEKGDLGLIEVKDFISFAAVKFSKVKDLLHHVKDEKMKGKKYKIQVARNVIKKVEE' A
#
# COMPACT_ATOMS: atom_id res chain seq x y z
N TYR A 1 -5.51 1.73 -1.25
CA TYR A 1 -4.79 2.98 -1.58
C TYR A 1 -4.23 3.59 -0.31
N ILE A 2 -3.18 4.38 -0.48
CA ILE A 2 -2.46 5.12 0.57
C ILE A 2 -2.57 6.59 0.21
N SER A 3 -2.97 7.44 1.16
CA SER A 3 -3.09 8.90 0.97
C SER A 3 -1.73 9.62 0.90
N GLY A 4 -0.71 8.96 0.36
CA GLY A 4 0.63 9.50 0.21
C GLY A 4 1.24 8.99 -1.09
N GLY A 5 1.99 9.85 -1.76
CA GLY A 5 2.61 9.58 -3.06
C GLY A 5 4.02 10.16 -3.20
N LYS A 6 4.44 10.33 -4.44
CA LYS A 6 5.77 10.83 -4.81
C LYS A 6 6.08 12.20 -4.18
N LYS A 7 5.10 13.10 -4.12
CA LYS A 7 5.23 14.44 -3.51
C LYS A 7 5.44 14.38 -1.99
N ASN A 8 5.05 13.27 -1.37
CA ASN A 8 5.29 12.96 0.04
C ASN A 8 6.61 12.20 0.27
N LYS A 9 7.50 12.14 -0.73
CA LYS A 9 8.74 11.36 -0.72
C LYS A 9 8.51 9.86 -0.51
N LEU A 10 7.37 9.32 -0.95
CA LEU A 10 7.14 7.87 -0.95
C LEU A 10 7.58 7.29 -2.29
N ASN A 11 8.40 6.25 -2.23
CA ASN A 11 8.79 5.45 -3.38
C ASN A 11 8.22 4.03 -3.28
N LYS A 12 8.29 3.27 -4.38
CA LYS A 12 7.88 1.85 -4.37
C LYS A 12 8.56 1.06 -3.25
N ILE A 13 9.86 1.28 -3.04
CA ILE A 13 10.66 0.56 -2.03
C ILE A 13 10.19 0.90 -0.61
N ASP A 14 9.91 2.17 -0.31
CA ASP A 14 9.37 2.57 0.99
C ASP A 14 8.03 1.87 1.27
N ILE A 15 7.17 1.76 0.25
CA ILE A 15 5.86 1.12 0.36
C ILE A 15 6.00 -0.38 0.58
N VAL A 16 6.85 -1.06 -0.20
CA VAL A 16 7.17 -2.49 -0.01
C VAL A 16 7.73 -2.71 1.41
N GLY A 17 8.70 -1.92 1.82
CA GLY A 17 9.36 -2.05 3.12
C GLY A 17 8.39 -1.85 4.28
N PHE A 18 7.55 -0.82 4.22
CA PHE A 18 6.55 -0.57 5.26
C PHE A 18 5.50 -1.67 5.34
N PHE A 19 5.01 -2.15 4.20
CA PHE A 19 4.04 -3.23 4.19
C PHE A 19 4.62 -4.57 4.64
N SER A 20 5.90 -4.81 4.36
CA SER A 20 6.57 -6.01 4.86
C SER A 20 6.87 -5.92 6.36
N GLN A 21 7.38 -4.79 6.84
CA GLN A 21 7.72 -4.61 8.27
C GLN A 21 6.48 -4.45 9.17
N LYS A 22 5.55 -3.56 8.79
CA LYS A 22 4.39 -3.21 9.61
C LYS A 22 3.18 -4.06 9.29
N GLY A 23 2.96 -4.32 8.00
CA GLY A 23 1.88 -5.18 7.53
C GLY A 23 2.13 -6.68 7.66
N LYS A 24 3.37 -7.08 8.01
CA LYS A 24 3.82 -8.49 7.98
C LYS A 24 3.46 -9.19 6.67
N LEU A 25 3.52 -8.44 5.56
CA LEU A 25 3.31 -8.99 4.23
C LEU A 25 4.59 -9.61 3.72
N GLU A 26 4.47 -10.82 3.20
CA GLU A 26 5.56 -11.49 2.53
C GLU A 26 5.67 -11.02 1.07
N LYS A 27 6.83 -11.28 0.43
CA LYS A 27 7.04 -10.93 -0.98
C LYS A 27 6.00 -11.56 -1.91
N GLY A 28 5.43 -12.71 -1.54
CA GLY A 28 4.36 -13.37 -2.30
C GLY A 28 2.97 -12.74 -2.13
N ASP A 29 2.77 -11.92 -1.09
CA ASP A 29 1.49 -11.26 -0.82
C ASP A 29 1.41 -9.85 -1.41
N LEU A 30 2.54 -9.27 -1.81
CA LEU A 30 2.65 -7.96 -2.45
C LEU A 30 2.77 -8.12 -3.96
N GLY A 31 1.90 -7.46 -4.70
CA GLY A 31 1.91 -7.44 -6.16
C GLY A 31 2.37 -6.10 -6.73
N LEU A 32 1.70 -5.67 -7.80
CA LEU A 32 1.98 -4.40 -8.46
C LEU A 32 1.77 -3.21 -7.53
N ILE A 33 2.76 -2.31 -7.51
CA ILE A 33 2.72 -1.07 -6.75
C ILE A 33 2.86 0.08 -7.73
N GLU A 34 1.93 1.02 -7.64
CA GLU A 34 1.87 2.23 -8.43
C GLU A 34 1.88 3.44 -7.49
N VAL A 35 2.83 4.33 -7.70
CA VAL A 35 2.99 5.54 -6.89
C VAL A 35 2.63 6.72 -7.76
N LYS A 36 1.52 7.39 -7.47
CA LYS A 36 1.15 8.67 -8.08
C LYS A 36 1.69 9.83 -7.23
N ASP A 37 1.44 11.06 -7.65
CA ASP A 37 1.97 12.24 -6.99
C ASP A 37 1.48 12.41 -5.54
N PHE A 38 0.20 12.18 -5.30
CA PHE A 38 -0.43 12.37 -3.98
C PHE A 38 -0.94 11.07 -3.34
N ILE A 39 -1.11 10.02 -4.13
CA ILE A 39 -1.73 8.76 -3.71
C ILE A 39 -0.87 7.61 -4.23
N SER A 40 -0.82 6.51 -3.48
CA SER A 40 -0.19 5.28 -3.94
C SER A 40 -1.14 4.10 -3.85
N PHE A 41 -0.99 3.17 -4.79
CA PHE A 41 -1.72 1.92 -4.86
C PHE A 41 -0.73 0.77 -4.74
N ALA A 42 -1.10 -0.24 -3.95
CA ALA A 42 -0.36 -1.47 -3.81
C ALA A 42 -1.35 -2.62 -3.91
N ALA A 43 -1.06 -3.57 -4.78
CA ALA A 43 -1.78 -4.83 -4.86
C ALA A 43 -1.33 -5.71 -3.69
N VAL A 44 -2.29 -6.17 -2.91
CA VAL A 44 -2.07 -7.04 -1.75
C VAL A 44 -3.06 -8.19 -1.78
N LYS A 45 -2.64 -9.36 -1.30
CA LYS A 45 -3.51 -10.54 -1.24
C LYS A 45 -4.71 -10.31 -0.33
N PHE A 46 -5.90 -10.65 -0.81
CA PHE A 46 -7.16 -10.40 -0.10
C PHE A 46 -7.17 -10.97 1.33
N SER A 47 -6.65 -12.18 1.52
CA SER A 47 -6.60 -12.85 2.83
C SER A 47 -5.83 -12.04 3.89
N LYS A 48 -4.84 -11.25 3.50
CA LYS A 48 -3.98 -10.47 4.41
C LYS A 48 -4.42 -9.01 4.56
N VAL A 49 -5.39 -8.55 3.76
CA VAL A 49 -5.84 -7.15 3.78
C VAL A 49 -6.39 -6.74 5.15
N LYS A 50 -7.14 -7.62 5.82
CA LYS A 50 -7.70 -7.33 7.14
C LYS A 50 -6.61 -7.12 8.18
N ASP A 51 -5.66 -8.04 8.28
CA ASP A 51 -4.51 -7.94 9.19
C ASP A 51 -3.66 -6.70 8.88
N LEU A 52 -3.38 -6.48 7.59
CA LEU A 52 -2.68 -5.29 7.12
C LEU A 52 -3.34 -4.02 7.63
N LEU A 53 -4.65 -3.86 7.40
CA LEU A 53 -5.41 -2.69 7.84
C LEU A 53 -5.36 -2.49 9.36
N HIS A 54 -5.39 -3.58 10.13
CA HIS A 54 -5.29 -3.51 11.58
C HIS A 54 -3.92 -3.02 12.03
N HIS A 55 -2.85 -3.57 11.45
CA HIS A 55 -1.48 -3.19 11.81
C HIS A 55 -1.07 -1.80 11.33
N VAL A 56 -1.47 -1.41 10.11
CA VAL A 56 -1.07 -0.13 9.54
C VAL A 56 -1.87 1.06 10.06
N LYS A 57 -3.00 0.83 10.75
CA LYS A 57 -3.89 1.89 11.27
C LYS A 57 -3.20 2.81 12.26
N ASP A 58 -2.30 2.29 13.09
CA ASP A 58 -1.60 3.06 14.12
C ASP A 58 -0.14 3.33 13.80
N GLU A 59 0.30 2.86 12.64
CA GLU A 59 1.66 3.01 12.18
C GLU A 59 1.88 4.32 11.40
N LYS A 60 3.10 4.83 11.55
CA LYS A 60 3.54 6.02 10.84
C LYS A 60 4.52 5.57 9.77
N MET A 61 4.24 5.94 8.53
CA MET A 61 5.19 5.74 7.45
C MET A 61 6.02 7.01 7.37
N LYS A 62 7.35 6.91 7.53
CA LYS A 62 8.26 8.07 7.36
C LYS A 62 7.87 9.28 8.25
N GLY A 63 7.50 9.00 9.50
CA GLY A 63 7.13 10.01 10.51
C GLY A 63 5.74 10.64 10.35
N LYS A 64 4.98 10.30 9.30
CA LYS A 64 3.60 10.78 9.08
C LYS A 64 2.60 9.62 9.12
N LYS A 65 1.42 9.88 9.67
CA LYS A 65 0.30 8.92 9.64
C LYS A 65 -0.40 9.08 8.28
N TYR A 66 -0.40 8.03 7.47
CA TYR A 66 -1.08 8.02 6.18
C TYR A 66 -2.39 7.24 6.29
N LYS A 67 -3.42 7.71 5.59
CA LYS A 67 -4.70 7.01 5.53
C LYS A 67 -4.57 5.88 4.53
N ILE A 68 -4.64 4.65 5.02
CA ILE A 68 -4.58 3.43 4.20
C ILE A 68 -5.97 2.81 4.23
N GLN A 69 -6.57 2.64 3.06
CA GLN A 69 -7.90 2.05 2.91
C GLN A 69 -7.92 1.12 1.71
N VAL A 70 -8.87 0.19 1.69
CA VAL A 70 -9.10 -0.66 0.51
C VAL A 70 -9.49 0.25 -0.65
N ALA A 71 -8.73 0.20 -1.75
CA ALA A 71 -9.19 0.83 -2.99
C ALA A 71 -10.36 0.00 -3.51
N ARG A 72 -11.48 0.66 -3.86
CA ARG A 72 -12.61 0.02 -4.54
C ARG A 72 -12.09 -0.83 -5.69
N ASN A 73 -12.63 -2.05 -5.84
CA ASN A 73 -12.23 -3.05 -6.82
C ASN A 73 -11.94 -2.42 -8.18
N VAL A 74 -10.66 -2.23 -8.49
CA VAL A 74 -10.22 -1.90 -9.83
C VAL A 74 -10.06 -3.23 -10.52
N ILE A 75 -11.16 -3.71 -11.12
CA ILE A 75 -11.09 -4.77 -12.12
C ILE A 75 -10.17 -4.20 -13.20
N LYS A 76 -8.97 -4.77 -13.35
CA LYS A 76 -8.10 -4.41 -14.47
C LYS A 76 -8.89 -4.69 -15.75
N LYS A 77 -9.28 -3.65 -16.48
CA LYS A 77 -9.43 -3.79 -17.92
C LYS A 77 -8.04 -4.08 -18.44
N VAL A 78 -7.84 -5.30 -18.91
CA VAL A 78 -6.73 -5.65 -19.76
C VAL A 78 -7.05 -4.92 -21.07
N GLU A 79 -6.30 -3.86 -21.38
CA GLU A 79 -6.29 -3.33 -22.74
C GLU A 79 -5.46 -4.33 -23.57
N GLU A 80 -6.15 -4.99 -24.51
CA GLU A 80 -5.60 -5.84 -25.57
C GLU A 80 -4.77 -5.04 -26.57
#